data_AF-A0A1M3H822-F1
#
_entry.id   AF-A0A1M3H822-F1
#
_cell.length_a   1.000
_cell.length_b   1.000
_cell.length_c   1.000
_cell.angle_alpha   90.00
_cell.angle_beta   90.00
_cell.angle_gamma   90.00
#
_symmetry.space_group_name_H-M   'P 1'
#
loop_
_entity.id
_entity.type
_entity.pdbx_description
1 polymer ?
#
loop_
_entity_poly.entity_id
_entity_poly.type
_entity_poly.pdbx_seq_one_letter_code
_entity_poly.pdbx_strand_id
1 'polypeptide(L)'
;MPPRYTVYGITSLLLFSTGAAAQDLLRGKVKTGHGAVARRAIISHFQSEDTLYLDRRTENQKASDEVIMSVSVQNISQKKYNTSDMGGNYKIPAKRGDTIVFTSAGYKPDTAFVSDWMFDGQEGYTVYMDPNVVELPTVRVGDLSNYQLDSIKRKEEYAYLDQFHKVKLAGGKTFSDGVGLSFSPIDYFSHVQVQRRRLKKRLAQNEKDYYIDSRWSRAYVVRVTGLKGDSLQLFMYRYRPSYDFCRKASNEDILLYINSSLKKFLKKETPGH
;
A
#
# COMPACT_ATOMS: atom_id res chain seq x y z
N MET A 1 22.67 -30.64 -36.51
CA MET A 1 23.31 -31.32 -35.37
C MET A 1 23.38 -30.34 -34.21
N PRO A 2 22.70 -30.66 -33.10
CA PRO A 2 23.35 -30.69 -31.79
C PRO A 2 23.01 -32.00 -31.01
N PRO A 3 23.73 -32.30 -29.91
CA PRO A 3 23.83 -33.66 -29.36
C PRO A 3 22.69 -34.05 -28.42
N ARG A 4 22.48 -35.36 -28.33
CA ARG A 4 21.61 -36.06 -27.39
C ARG A 4 22.23 -36.07 -25.99
N TYR A 5 21.42 -35.86 -24.95
CA TYR A 5 21.76 -36.25 -23.59
C TYR A 5 20.64 -37.08 -22.96
N THR A 6 21.11 -38.12 -22.27
CA THR A 6 20.42 -39.31 -21.77
C THR A 6 19.82 -39.03 -20.40
N VAL A 7 18.61 -39.52 -20.17
CA VAL A 7 17.91 -39.47 -18.87
C VAL A 7 18.55 -40.48 -17.92
N TYR A 8 19.08 -39.99 -16.78
CA TYR A 8 19.47 -40.85 -15.66
C TYR A 8 18.30 -40.96 -14.68
N GLY A 9 17.81 -42.19 -14.52
CA GLY A 9 16.80 -42.55 -13.52
C GLY A 9 17.41 -42.60 -12.12
N ILE A 10 16.71 -42.03 -11.15
CA ILE A 10 17.04 -42.13 -9.73
C ILE A 10 16.36 -43.39 -9.19
N THR A 11 17.18 -44.36 -8.82
CA THR A 11 16.78 -45.60 -8.15
C THR A 11 16.59 -45.30 -6.66
N SER A 12 15.36 -45.36 -6.16
CA SER A 12 15.07 -45.32 -4.73
C SER A 12 15.36 -46.68 -4.10
N LEU A 13 16.33 -46.69 -3.19
CA LEU A 13 16.76 -47.83 -2.39
C LEU A 13 16.03 -47.78 -1.04
N LEU A 14 14.99 -48.60 -0.83
CA LEU A 14 14.51 -48.98 0.50
C LEU A 14 14.07 -50.45 0.50
N LEU A 15 15.02 -51.33 0.80
CA LEU A 15 14.80 -52.69 1.27
C LEU A 15 15.01 -52.67 2.78
N PHE A 16 13.98 -52.96 3.58
CA PHE A 16 14.13 -53.74 4.81
C PHE A 16 12.77 -54.30 5.25
N SER A 17 12.65 -55.62 5.09
CA SER A 17 12.14 -56.58 6.07
C SER A 17 10.79 -56.30 6.76
N THR A 18 9.71 -56.92 6.26
CA THR A 18 8.91 -57.90 7.04
C THR A 18 7.87 -58.59 6.14
N GLY A 19 8.36 -59.46 5.25
CA GLY A 19 7.53 -60.45 4.56
C GLY A 19 7.56 -61.76 5.36
N ALA A 20 6.55 -62.00 6.21
CA ALA A 20 6.21 -63.34 6.70
C ALA A 20 4.86 -63.38 7.47
N ALA A 21 4.44 -62.30 8.14
CA ALA A 21 3.25 -62.35 9.01
C ALA A 21 1.92 -61.99 8.30
N ALA A 22 1.96 -61.48 7.07
CA ALA A 22 0.76 -60.98 6.38
C ALA A 22 0.00 -62.04 5.56
N GLN A 23 0.57 -63.22 5.31
CA GLN A 23 -0.09 -64.26 4.50
C GLN A 23 -0.90 -65.26 5.32
N ASP A 24 -0.67 -65.39 6.62
CA ASP A 24 -1.40 -66.34 7.48
C ASP A 24 -2.75 -65.82 8.00
N LEU A 25 -3.11 -64.56 7.75
CA LEU A 25 -4.40 -64.01 8.17
C LEU A 25 -5.53 -64.18 7.13
N LEU A 26 -5.24 -64.69 5.93
CA LEU A 26 -6.23 -64.89 4.85
C LEU A 26 -6.80 -66.32 4.79
N ARG A 27 -6.30 -67.26 5.58
CA ARG A 27 -6.89 -68.61 5.71
C ARG A 27 -7.65 -68.70 7.02
N GLY A 28 -8.93 -68.33 6.97
CA GLY A 28 -9.84 -68.39 8.10
C GLY A 28 -9.83 -69.74 8.81
N LYS A 29 -9.33 -69.76 10.04
CA LYS A 29 -9.72 -70.66 11.12
C LYS A 29 -9.13 -70.14 12.44
N VAL A 30 -9.89 -70.37 13.50
CA VAL A 30 -9.59 -70.18 14.94
C VAL A 30 -10.25 -68.95 15.58
N LYS A 31 -10.91 -69.30 16.68
CA LYS A 31 -11.93 -68.64 17.49
C LYS A 31 -11.32 -67.72 18.55
N THR A 32 -12.19 -66.82 19.03
CA THR A 32 -12.27 -66.21 20.37
C THR A 32 -11.18 -65.22 20.80
N GLY A 33 -11.64 -63.99 21.07
CA GLY A 33 -11.04 -63.06 22.03
C GLY A 33 -10.71 -61.69 21.43
N HIS A 34 -11.46 -60.67 21.84
CA HIS A 34 -11.13 -59.23 21.72
C HIS A 34 -11.38 -58.56 20.37
N GLY A 35 -12.64 -58.56 19.93
CA GLY A 35 -13.15 -57.55 19.00
C GLY A 35 -13.35 -56.22 19.72
N ALA A 36 -12.53 -55.20 19.39
CA ALA A 36 -12.89 -53.78 19.54
C ALA A 36 -11.83 -52.81 18.95
N VAL A 37 -10.56 -53.20 18.87
CA VAL A 37 -9.48 -52.21 18.62
C VAL A 37 -9.09 -52.08 17.14
N ALA A 38 -9.29 -53.13 16.33
CA ALA A 38 -8.81 -53.14 14.94
C ALA A 38 -9.70 -52.41 13.92
N ARG A 39 -10.91 -51.97 14.30
CA ARG A 39 -11.81 -51.22 13.39
C ARG A 39 -11.64 -49.69 13.44
N ARG A 40 -10.79 -49.15 14.33
CA ARG A 40 -10.50 -47.71 14.39
C ARG A 40 -9.20 -47.29 13.68
N ALA A 41 -8.40 -48.24 13.21
CA ALA A 41 -7.13 -47.93 12.55
C ALA A 41 -7.25 -47.64 11.04
N ILE A 42 -8.37 -48.00 10.40
CA ILE A 42 -8.51 -47.92 8.93
C ILE A 42 -9.11 -46.57 8.45
N ILE A 43 -9.53 -45.66 9.35
CA ILE A 43 -10.08 -44.34 8.99
C ILE A 43 -9.14 -43.19 9.46
N SER A 44 -7.82 -43.39 9.43
CA SER A 44 -6.86 -42.31 9.73
C SER A 44 -5.73 -42.20 8.71
N HIS A 45 -5.96 -42.67 7.48
CA HIS A 45 -5.01 -42.61 6.38
C HIS A 45 -5.65 -42.01 5.13
N PHE A 46 -6.00 -40.71 5.17
CA PHE A 46 -5.98 -39.85 3.99
C PHE A 46 -6.21 -38.38 4.37
N GLN A 47 -5.11 -37.62 4.51
CA GLN A 47 -4.93 -36.19 4.19
C GLN A 47 -3.66 -35.70 4.89
N SER A 48 -2.50 -36.13 4.41
CA SER A 48 -1.33 -35.27 4.48
C SER A 48 -1.45 -34.32 3.30
N GLU A 49 -2.05 -33.14 3.51
CA GLU A 49 -1.80 -32.04 2.58
C GLU A 49 -0.32 -31.70 2.70
N ASP A 50 0.47 -32.07 1.69
CA ASP A 50 1.86 -31.65 1.57
C ASP A 50 1.89 -30.12 1.61
N THR A 51 2.15 -29.58 2.80
CA THR A 51 2.22 -28.14 3.01
C THR A 51 3.58 -27.70 2.50
N LEU A 52 3.59 -27.17 1.28
CA LEU A 52 4.80 -26.58 0.71
C LEU A 52 5.13 -25.30 1.47
N TYR A 53 6.43 -25.07 1.65
CA TYR A 53 6.94 -23.87 2.30
C TYR A 53 7.65 -23.01 1.26
N LEU A 54 7.41 -21.72 1.33
CA LEU A 54 8.15 -20.73 0.58
C LEU A 54 9.19 -20.13 1.53
N ASP A 55 10.46 -20.34 1.22
CA ASP A 55 11.60 -19.96 2.05
C ASP A 55 12.76 -19.41 1.24
N ARG A 56 13.33 -18.28 1.69
CA ARG A 56 14.61 -17.71 1.25
C ARG A 56 14.93 -16.46 2.09
N ARG A 57 15.45 -15.38 1.48
CA ARG A 57 15.87 -14.12 2.10
C ARG A 57 15.07 -12.91 1.63
N THR A 58 15.01 -11.89 2.48
CA THR A 58 14.54 -10.53 2.18
C THR A 58 15.73 -9.59 2.05
N GLU A 59 15.86 -8.96 0.89
CA GLU A 59 16.98 -8.10 0.50
C GLU A 59 16.51 -6.68 0.13
N ASN A 60 17.39 -5.71 0.33
CA ASN A 60 17.19 -4.31 0.04
C ASN A 60 17.57 -4.03 -1.41
N GLN A 61 16.58 -3.78 -2.28
CA GLN A 61 16.76 -3.56 -3.72
C GLN A 61 17.46 -4.72 -4.45
N LYS A 62 17.18 -4.88 -5.75
CA LYS A 62 17.78 -5.96 -6.56
C LYS A 62 19.29 -5.78 -6.84
N ALA A 63 19.87 -4.64 -6.46
CA ALA A 63 21.24 -4.24 -6.75
C ALA A 63 22.13 -4.16 -5.50
N SER A 64 21.60 -4.45 -4.31
CA SER A 64 22.35 -4.44 -3.04
C SER A 64 22.18 -5.76 -2.31
N ASP A 65 23.27 -6.29 -1.77
CA ASP A 65 23.30 -7.53 -0.97
C ASP A 65 22.88 -7.29 0.50
N GLU A 66 22.35 -6.10 0.82
CA GLU A 66 21.90 -5.75 2.16
C GLU A 66 20.61 -6.50 2.52
N VAL A 67 20.63 -7.20 3.65
CA VAL A 67 19.45 -7.92 4.13
C VAL A 67 18.54 -7.07 5.00
N ILE A 68 17.24 -7.31 4.87
CA ILE A 68 16.22 -6.65 5.66
C ILE A 68 15.78 -7.58 6.78
N MET A 69 15.96 -7.13 8.02
CA MET A 69 15.55 -7.86 9.21
C MET A 69 14.08 -7.58 9.55
N SER A 70 13.43 -8.52 10.25
CA SER A 70 12.10 -8.33 10.84
C SER A 70 11.00 -7.96 9.82
N VAL A 71 11.11 -8.47 8.60
CA VAL A 71 10.06 -8.34 7.58
C VAL A 71 8.87 -9.21 7.99
N SER A 72 7.69 -8.61 8.08
CA SER A 72 6.44 -9.33 8.29
C SER A 72 5.99 -9.97 6.98
N VAL A 73 5.92 -11.30 6.97
CA VAL A 73 5.50 -12.11 5.83
C VAL A 73 4.12 -12.69 6.13
N GLN A 74 3.12 -12.36 5.30
CA GLN A 74 1.74 -12.75 5.52
C GLN A 74 1.17 -13.43 4.29
N ASN A 75 0.72 -14.68 4.43
CA ASN A 75 -0.08 -15.35 3.41
C ASN A 75 -1.55 -15.01 3.67
N ILE A 76 -2.11 -14.12 2.85
CA ILE A 76 -3.48 -13.63 3.03
C ILE A 76 -4.53 -14.68 2.63
N SER A 77 -4.18 -15.60 1.73
CA SER A 77 -5.07 -16.68 1.27
C SER A 77 -5.28 -17.72 2.37
N GLN A 78 -4.24 -18.05 3.13
CA GLN A 78 -4.27 -19.06 4.19
C GLN A 78 -4.35 -18.49 5.62
N LYS A 79 -4.31 -17.16 5.76
CA LYS A 79 -4.25 -16.43 7.04
C LYS A 79 -3.09 -16.90 7.94
N LYS A 80 -1.93 -17.13 7.32
CA LYS A 80 -0.69 -17.52 8.03
C LYS A 80 0.26 -16.32 8.08
N TYR A 81 1.02 -16.21 9.16
CA TYR A 81 1.98 -15.13 9.36
C TYR A 81 3.33 -15.72 9.80
N ASN A 82 4.41 -15.08 9.37
CA ASN A 82 5.75 -15.29 9.92
C ASN A 82 6.55 -13.98 9.84
N THR A 83 7.72 -13.93 10.47
CA THR A 83 8.64 -12.79 10.43
C THR A 83 10.03 -13.28 10.03
N SER A 84 10.76 -12.46 9.26
CA SER A 84 12.14 -12.79 8.89
C SER A 84 13.11 -12.66 10.08
N ASP A 85 14.13 -13.51 10.10
CA ASP A 85 15.19 -13.52 11.11
C ASP A 85 16.20 -12.35 10.92
N MET A 86 17.23 -12.30 11.77
CA MET A 86 18.30 -11.29 11.68
C MET A 86 19.15 -11.41 10.41
N GLY A 87 19.12 -12.56 9.72
CA GLY A 87 19.78 -12.78 8.44
C GLY A 87 18.90 -12.46 7.22
N GLY A 88 17.67 -11.99 7.46
CA GLY A 88 16.64 -11.77 6.45
C GLY A 88 15.95 -13.05 5.97
N ASN A 89 16.23 -14.21 6.56
CA ASN A 89 15.59 -15.45 6.14
C ASN A 89 14.16 -15.53 6.64
N TYR A 90 13.25 -16.02 5.80
CA TYR A 90 11.87 -16.26 6.19
C TYR A 90 11.40 -17.63 5.67
N LYS A 91 10.38 -18.19 6.32
CA LYS A 91 9.75 -19.45 5.91
C LYS A 91 8.25 -19.41 6.17
N ILE A 92 7.43 -19.49 5.13
CA ILE A 92 5.97 -19.41 5.29
C ILE A 92 5.28 -20.56 4.55
N PRO A 93 4.29 -21.23 5.16
CA PRO A 93 3.47 -22.20 4.42
C PRO A 93 2.69 -21.50 3.32
N ALA A 94 2.78 -22.04 2.10
CA ALA A 94 2.15 -21.47 0.92
C ALA A 94 1.74 -22.56 -0.06
N LYS A 95 0.63 -22.36 -0.77
CA LYS A 95 0.20 -23.17 -1.90
C LYS A 95 0.25 -22.35 -3.18
N ARG A 96 0.34 -23.03 -4.32
CA ARG A 96 0.23 -22.38 -5.63
C ARG A 96 -1.05 -21.55 -5.72
N GLY A 97 -0.94 -20.31 -6.16
CA GLY A 97 -2.05 -19.36 -6.27
C GLY A 97 -2.31 -18.53 -5.01
N ASP A 98 -1.59 -18.78 -3.91
CA ASP A 98 -1.69 -17.93 -2.74
C ASP A 98 -1.08 -16.55 -2.99
N THR A 99 -1.51 -15.58 -2.20
CA THR A 99 -0.94 -14.23 -2.21
C THR A 99 -0.19 -14.00 -0.90
N ILE A 100 1.08 -13.59 -1.01
CA ILE A 100 1.95 -13.29 0.13
C ILE A 100 2.27 -11.80 0.11
N VAL A 101 2.09 -11.14 1.26
CA VAL A 101 2.37 -9.73 1.46
C VAL A 101 3.57 -9.58 2.38
N PHE A 102 4.53 -8.76 1.96
CA PHE A 102 5.75 -8.45 2.70
C PHE A 102 5.70 -7.00 3.17
N THR A 103 5.85 -6.79 4.48
CA THR A 103 5.84 -5.44 5.08
C THR A 103 7.01 -5.25 6.03
N SER A 104 7.66 -4.08 5.95
CA SER A 104 8.77 -3.71 6.84
C SER A 104 8.78 -2.21 7.09
N ALA A 105 9.28 -1.80 8.26
CA ALA A 105 9.39 -0.40 8.63
C ALA A 105 10.43 0.30 7.75
N GLY A 106 10.05 1.39 7.09
CA GLY A 106 10.95 2.15 6.20
C GLY A 106 11.05 1.59 4.78
N TYR A 107 10.25 0.59 4.40
CA TYR A 107 10.18 0.02 3.06
C TYR A 107 8.76 0.09 2.49
N LYS A 108 8.63 0.08 1.17
CA LYS A 108 7.33 -0.06 0.51
C LYS A 108 6.82 -1.50 0.65
N PRO A 109 5.53 -1.71 0.96
CA PRO A 109 4.97 -3.05 1.01
C PRO A 109 4.97 -3.67 -0.39
N ASP A 110 5.31 -4.95 -0.47
CA ASP A 110 5.31 -5.70 -1.73
C ASP A 110 4.40 -6.93 -1.64
N THR A 111 3.85 -7.36 -2.78
CA THR A 111 2.90 -8.48 -2.87
C THR A 111 3.34 -9.46 -3.94
N ALA A 112 3.58 -10.71 -3.54
CA ALA A 112 3.96 -11.80 -4.43
C ALA A 112 2.81 -12.80 -4.61
N PHE A 113 2.60 -13.24 -5.85
CA PHE A 113 1.68 -14.34 -6.17
C PHE A 113 2.46 -15.64 -6.25
N VAL A 114 2.06 -16.64 -5.47
CA VAL A 114 2.80 -17.91 -5.36
C VAL A 114 2.62 -18.75 -6.62
N SER A 115 3.72 -19.09 -7.28
CA SER A 115 3.76 -19.94 -8.49
C SER A 115 4.69 -21.14 -8.26
N ASP A 116 4.54 -22.19 -9.06
CA ASP A 116 5.25 -23.46 -8.87
C ASP A 116 6.78 -23.32 -8.78
N TRP A 117 7.37 -22.42 -9.56
CA TRP A 117 8.81 -22.18 -9.60
C TRP A 117 9.39 -21.62 -8.29
N MET A 118 8.56 -21.04 -7.41
CA MET A 118 9.02 -20.52 -6.11
C MET A 118 9.32 -21.61 -5.09
N PHE A 119 8.89 -22.84 -5.36
CA PHE A 119 9.15 -24.01 -4.51
C PHE A 119 10.33 -24.86 -4.99
N ASP A 120 10.97 -24.49 -6.11
CA ASP A 120 12.06 -25.29 -6.66
C ASP A 120 13.32 -25.16 -5.79
N GLY A 121 13.70 -26.29 -5.17
CA GLY A 121 14.47 -26.35 -3.93
C GLY A 121 15.95 -25.96 -4.00
N GLN A 122 16.43 -25.42 -5.13
CA GLN A 122 17.81 -24.91 -5.22
C GLN A 122 17.90 -23.39 -5.10
N GLU A 123 16.80 -22.68 -5.32
CA GLU A 123 16.81 -21.22 -5.28
C GLU A 123 15.79 -20.69 -4.27
N GLY A 124 14.54 -21.15 -4.19
CA GLY A 124 13.54 -20.46 -3.35
C GLY A 124 13.27 -19.03 -3.84
N TYR A 125 12.46 -18.24 -3.11
CA TYR A 125 12.04 -16.90 -3.56
C TYR A 125 12.71 -15.76 -2.78
N THR A 126 13.65 -15.03 -3.38
CA THR A 126 14.20 -13.79 -2.76
C THR A 126 13.22 -12.66 -2.97
N VAL A 127 12.89 -11.95 -1.89
CA VAL A 127 12.04 -10.77 -1.93
C VAL A 127 12.92 -9.54 -1.87
N TYR A 128 12.75 -8.64 -2.84
CA TYR A 128 13.44 -7.36 -2.87
C TYR A 128 12.45 -6.26 -2.48
N MET A 129 12.72 -5.55 -1.39
CA MET A 129 11.88 -4.42 -0.99
C MET A 129 12.58 -3.09 -1.28
N ASP A 130 11.81 -2.13 -1.79
CA ASP A 130 12.33 -0.77 -2.04
C ASP A 130 12.21 0.09 -0.77
N PRO A 131 13.28 0.80 -0.38
CA PRO A 131 13.23 1.71 0.76
C PRO A 131 12.25 2.84 0.48
N ASN A 132 11.42 3.15 1.46
CA ASN A 132 10.50 4.27 1.44
C ASN A 132 11.25 5.55 1.90
N VAL A 133 12.15 6.03 1.06
CA VAL A 133 12.88 7.28 1.31
C VAL A 133 11.92 8.45 1.04
N VAL A 134 11.36 8.99 2.13
CA VAL A 134 10.66 10.28 2.06
C VAL A 134 11.72 11.37 2.01
N GLU A 135 12.20 11.70 0.81
CA GLU A 135 13.09 12.84 0.63
C GLU A 135 12.31 14.12 0.95
N LEU A 136 12.71 14.81 2.04
CA LEU A 136 12.29 16.18 2.26
C LEU A 136 13.12 17.07 1.32
N PRO A 137 12.52 17.72 0.31
CA PRO A 137 13.27 18.58 -0.58
C PRO A 137 13.93 19.69 0.25
N THR A 138 15.26 19.74 0.23
CA THR A 138 16.03 20.85 0.81
C THR A 138 15.83 22.05 -0.10
N VAL A 139 14.98 22.99 0.30
CA VAL A 139 14.67 24.17 -0.52
C VAL A 139 15.90 25.06 -0.61
N ARG A 140 16.58 25.07 -1.77
CA ARG A 140 17.50 26.16 -2.12
C ARG A 140 16.66 27.36 -2.53
N VAL A 141 17.11 28.56 -2.18
CA VAL A 141 16.43 29.83 -2.51
C VAL A 141 16.45 30.01 -4.03
N GLY A 142 15.41 29.53 -4.72
CA GLY A 142 15.31 29.49 -6.18
C GLY A 142 14.48 28.30 -6.70
N ASP A 143 14.37 27.24 -5.91
CA ASP A 143 13.55 26.07 -6.24
C ASP A 143 12.09 26.26 -5.81
N LEU A 144 11.18 25.53 -6.46
CA LEU A 144 9.75 25.53 -6.14
C LEU A 144 9.53 25.29 -4.63
N SER A 145 8.69 26.11 -4.01
CA SER A 145 8.27 25.93 -2.62
C SER A 145 7.61 24.56 -2.44
N ASN A 146 7.72 23.96 -1.25
CA ASN A 146 7.06 22.68 -0.91
C ASN A 146 5.57 22.70 -1.30
N TYR A 147 4.88 23.82 -1.07
CA TYR A 147 3.49 23.97 -1.50
C TYR A 147 3.33 23.86 -3.03
N GLN A 148 4.24 24.42 -3.81
CA GLN A 148 4.19 24.38 -5.27
C GLN A 148 4.45 22.96 -5.77
N LEU A 149 5.42 22.24 -5.20
CA LEU A 149 5.68 20.84 -5.53
C LEU A 149 4.46 19.96 -5.22
N ASP A 150 3.88 20.13 -4.02
CA ASP A 150 2.68 19.38 -3.64
C ASP A 150 1.47 19.73 -4.51
N SER A 151 1.33 20.99 -4.90
CA SER A 151 0.28 21.45 -5.83
C SER A 151 0.42 20.80 -7.21
N ILE A 152 1.66 20.69 -7.73
CA ILE A 152 1.94 20.00 -9.00
C ILE A 152 1.57 18.52 -8.89
N LYS A 153 2.04 17.82 -7.85
CA LYS A 153 1.72 16.40 -7.62
C LYS A 153 0.22 16.15 -7.53
N ARG A 154 -0.51 16.97 -6.76
CA ARG A 154 -1.98 16.87 -6.67
C ARG A 154 -2.64 17.07 -8.03
N LYS A 155 -2.16 18.03 -8.82
CA LYS A 155 -2.70 18.29 -10.16
C LYS A 155 -2.48 17.10 -11.10
N GLU A 156 -1.33 16.44 -11.01
CA GLU A 156 -1.02 15.23 -11.78
C GLU A 156 -1.89 14.05 -11.35
N GLU A 157 -2.03 13.81 -10.04
CA GLU A 157 -2.89 12.74 -9.47
C GLU A 157 -4.34 12.88 -9.95
N TYR A 158 -4.87 14.10 -9.96
CA TYR A 158 -6.24 14.39 -10.36
C TYR A 158 -6.39 14.77 -11.84
N ALA A 159 -5.35 14.61 -12.67
CA ALA A 159 -5.38 14.99 -14.09
C ALA A 159 -6.46 14.26 -14.89
N TYR A 160 -6.81 13.02 -14.49
CA TYR A 160 -7.90 12.25 -15.10
C TYR A 160 -9.23 13.00 -15.05
N LEU A 161 -9.46 13.82 -14.00
CA LEU A 161 -10.67 14.62 -13.86
C LEU A 161 -10.82 15.68 -14.94
N ASP A 162 -9.79 15.99 -15.74
CA ASP A 162 -9.89 16.93 -16.86
C ASP A 162 -10.00 16.24 -18.21
N GLN A 163 -9.52 15.00 -18.34
CA GLN A 163 -9.55 14.23 -19.59
C GLN A 163 -10.98 13.90 -20.03
N PHE A 164 -11.87 13.50 -19.11
CA PHE A 164 -13.28 13.19 -19.43
C PHE A 164 -14.15 14.43 -19.71
N HIS A 165 -13.58 15.64 -19.81
CA HIS A 165 -14.31 16.83 -20.31
C HIS A 165 -14.20 17.02 -21.83
N LYS A 166 -13.40 16.20 -22.52
CA LYS A 166 -13.22 16.27 -23.98
C LYS A 166 -14.25 15.43 -24.75
N VAL A 167 -15.51 15.41 -24.33
CA VAL A 167 -16.57 14.92 -25.23
C VAL A 167 -16.97 16.13 -26.08
N LYS A 168 -16.88 16.00 -27.41
CA LYS A 168 -17.16 17.08 -28.38
C LYS A 168 -18.66 17.22 -28.59
N LEU A 169 -19.25 18.38 -28.25
CA LEU A 169 -20.67 18.71 -28.53
C LEU A 169 -21.10 18.23 -29.93
N ALA A 170 -22.04 17.27 -30.03
CA ALA A 170 -22.80 17.03 -31.26
C ALA A 170 -23.62 18.28 -31.50
N GLY A 171 -23.21 19.05 -32.49
CA GLY A 171 -23.57 20.45 -32.61
C GLY A 171 -22.35 21.35 -32.76
N GLY A 172 -21.15 20.79 -32.86
CA GLY A 172 -20.04 21.42 -33.57
C GLY A 172 -20.38 21.55 -35.06
N LYS A 173 -21.33 22.40 -35.39
CA LYS A 173 -21.20 23.24 -36.55
C LYS A 173 -20.89 24.64 -36.00
N THR A 174 -20.01 25.38 -36.63
CA THR A 174 -20.19 25.55 -38.06
C THR A 174 -19.32 24.60 -38.89
N PHE A 175 -20.00 23.60 -39.50
CA PHE A 175 -19.66 22.73 -40.64
C PHE A 175 -18.16 22.43 -40.79
N SER A 176 -17.61 21.25 -40.49
CA SER A 176 -17.76 19.95 -41.16
C SER A 176 -16.70 19.08 -40.45
N ASP A 177 -16.94 17.85 -40.02
CA ASP A 177 -16.95 16.67 -40.87
C ASP A 177 -16.93 15.47 -39.90
N GLY A 178 -17.81 14.49 -40.14
CA GLY A 178 -17.66 13.10 -39.68
C GLY A 178 -17.73 12.76 -38.18
N VAL A 179 -18.73 11.92 -37.85
CA VAL A 179 -18.84 11.02 -36.67
C VAL A 179 -19.56 11.61 -35.44
N GLY A 180 -20.83 11.20 -35.29
CA GLY A 180 -21.74 11.62 -34.23
C GLY A 180 -21.37 11.08 -32.85
N LEU A 181 -21.23 12.00 -31.90
CA LEU A 181 -21.34 11.74 -30.46
C LEU A 181 -22.49 12.60 -29.94
N SER A 182 -23.70 12.03 -29.90
CA SER A 182 -24.92 12.70 -29.44
C SER A 182 -24.75 13.27 -28.02
N PHE A 183 -25.07 14.55 -27.83
CA PHE A 183 -25.09 15.19 -26.51
C PHE A 183 -26.47 14.99 -25.94
N SER A 184 -26.62 14.00 -25.06
CA SER A 184 -27.83 13.89 -24.27
C SER A 184 -27.69 14.77 -23.01
N PRO A 185 -28.61 15.72 -22.76
CA PRO A 185 -28.69 16.44 -21.48
C PRO A 185 -28.76 15.49 -20.27
N ILE A 186 -29.20 14.25 -20.48
CA ILE A 186 -29.29 13.19 -19.47
C ILE A 186 -27.89 12.84 -18.91
N ASP A 187 -26.85 12.84 -19.73
CA ASP A 187 -25.49 12.50 -19.28
C ASP A 187 -24.92 13.55 -18.32
N TYR A 188 -25.28 14.83 -18.50
CA TYR A 188 -24.88 15.94 -17.63
C TYR A 188 -25.49 15.85 -16.21
N PHE A 189 -26.65 15.22 -16.10
CA PHE A 189 -27.35 14.97 -14.82
C PHE A 189 -27.05 13.59 -14.23
N SER A 190 -26.24 12.76 -14.91
CA SER A 190 -25.83 11.48 -14.35
C SER A 190 -25.16 11.66 -12.99
N HIS A 191 -25.43 10.71 -12.08
CA HIS A 191 -24.89 10.73 -10.72
C HIS A 191 -23.35 10.82 -10.72
N VAL A 192 -22.70 10.20 -11.70
CA VAL A 192 -21.24 10.23 -11.90
C VAL A 192 -20.75 11.65 -12.21
N GLN A 193 -21.39 12.36 -13.15
CA GLN A 193 -20.99 13.74 -13.48
C GLN A 193 -21.25 14.70 -12.31
N VAL A 194 -22.34 14.51 -11.56
CA VAL A 194 -22.62 15.28 -10.35
C VAL A 194 -21.54 15.07 -9.28
N GLN A 195 -21.18 13.82 -9.00
CA GLN A 195 -20.11 13.49 -8.05
C GLN A 195 -18.77 14.07 -8.48
N ARG A 196 -18.44 13.99 -9.77
CA ARG A 196 -17.21 14.57 -10.33
C ARG A 196 -17.17 16.09 -10.17
N ARG A 197 -18.26 16.81 -10.48
CA ARG A 197 -18.35 18.26 -10.23
C ARG A 197 -18.16 18.60 -8.75
N ARG A 198 -18.76 17.81 -7.85
CA ARG A 198 -18.58 17.98 -6.40
C ARG A 198 -17.13 17.75 -5.98
N LEU A 199 -16.48 16.71 -6.50
CA LEU A 199 -15.07 16.42 -6.24
C LEU A 199 -14.16 17.56 -6.74
N LYS A 200 -14.34 18.03 -7.97
CA LYS A 200 -13.60 19.20 -8.50
C LYS A 200 -13.75 20.44 -7.64
N LYS A 201 -14.99 20.75 -7.23
CA LYS A 201 -15.26 21.89 -6.34
C LYS A 201 -14.56 21.74 -5.00
N ARG A 202 -14.54 20.54 -4.41
CA ARG A 202 -13.81 20.26 -3.16
C ARG A 202 -12.30 20.42 -3.34
N LEU A 203 -11.72 19.84 -4.38
CA LEU A 203 -10.28 19.96 -4.69
C LEU A 203 -9.88 21.43 -4.86
N ALA A 204 -10.69 22.23 -5.57
CA ALA A 204 -10.43 23.65 -5.74
C ALA A 204 -10.48 24.44 -4.42
N GLN A 205 -11.33 24.04 -3.46
CA GLN A 205 -11.34 24.66 -2.13
C GLN A 205 -10.16 24.20 -1.28
N ASN A 206 -9.87 22.89 -1.30
CA ASN A 206 -8.70 22.34 -0.59
C ASN A 206 -7.41 23.02 -1.05
N GLU A 207 -7.26 23.30 -2.35
CA GLU A 207 -6.07 23.98 -2.87
C GLU A 207 -5.91 25.39 -2.29
N LYS A 208 -7.02 26.12 -2.12
CA LYS A 208 -7.00 27.42 -1.44
C LYS A 208 -6.62 27.29 0.02
N ASP A 209 -7.13 26.27 0.70
CA ASP A 209 -6.82 26.02 2.10
C ASP A 209 -5.35 25.65 2.28
N TYR A 210 -4.80 24.78 1.44
CA TYR A 210 -3.38 24.44 1.45
C TYR A 210 -2.51 25.66 1.16
N TYR A 211 -2.92 26.54 0.25
CA TYR A 211 -2.20 27.78 0.00
C TYR A 211 -2.18 28.68 1.25
N ILE A 212 -3.32 28.86 1.92
CA ILE A 212 -3.39 29.61 3.18
C ILE A 212 -2.46 28.98 4.20
N ASP A 213 -2.53 27.67 4.41
CA ASP A 213 -1.75 26.97 5.43
C ASP A 213 -0.23 27.00 5.14
N SER A 214 0.16 27.08 3.86
CA SER A 214 1.57 27.26 3.47
C SER A 214 2.12 28.63 3.85
N ARG A 215 1.29 29.68 3.70
CA ARG A 215 1.64 31.08 4.04
C ARG A 215 1.50 31.34 5.55
N TRP A 216 0.51 30.69 6.17
CA TRP A 216 0.13 30.78 7.59
C TRP A 216 0.43 29.46 8.31
N SER A 217 1.68 28.99 8.23
CA SER A 217 2.04 27.71 8.84
C SER A 217 2.03 27.81 10.36
N ARG A 218 1.65 26.73 11.04
CA ARG A 218 1.66 26.66 12.51
C ARG A 218 3.03 27.06 13.09
N ALA A 219 4.11 26.56 12.49
CA ALA A 219 5.48 26.89 12.90
C ALA A 219 5.77 28.40 12.79
N TYR A 220 5.31 29.04 11.71
CA TYR A 220 5.48 30.47 11.53
C TYR A 220 4.71 31.28 12.58
N VAL A 221 3.45 30.93 12.83
CA VAL A 221 2.61 31.59 13.83
C VAL A 221 3.21 31.44 15.23
N VAL A 222 3.69 30.25 15.59
CA VAL A 222 4.36 30.02 16.89
C VAL A 222 5.59 30.91 17.03
N ARG A 223 6.42 31.00 15.97
CA ARG A 223 7.63 31.82 15.99
C ARG A 223 7.33 33.32 16.19
N VAL A 224 6.26 33.81 15.58
CA VAL A 224 5.89 35.24 15.67
C VAL A 224 5.15 35.56 16.97
N THR A 225 4.21 34.71 17.39
CA THR A 225 3.31 34.99 18.52
C THR A 225 3.79 34.46 19.86
N GLY A 226 4.66 33.44 19.86
CA GLY A 226 5.07 32.71 21.06
C GLY A 226 3.97 31.84 21.69
N LEU A 227 2.75 31.84 21.14
CA LEU A 227 1.64 31.04 21.66
C LEU A 227 1.91 29.53 21.48
N LYS A 228 1.49 28.73 22.46
CA LYS A 228 1.66 27.26 22.48
C LYS A 228 0.36 26.58 22.90
N GLY A 229 0.24 25.29 22.60
CA GLY A 229 -0.89 24.45 23.02
C GLY A 229 -2.25 24.97 22.53
N ASP A 230 -3.22 25.04 23.43
CA ASP A 230 -4.62 25.36 23.12
C ASP A 230 -4.82 26.81 22.69
N SER A 231 -4.11 27.76 23.31
CA SER A 231 -4.18 29.19 22.95
C SER A 231 -3.76 29.41 21.49
N LEU A 232 -2.75 28.68 21.02
CA LEU A 232 -2.32 28.72 19.62
C LEU A 232 -3.41 28.18 18.69
N GLN A 233 -4.00 27.04 19.03
CA GLN A 233 -5.05 26.44 18.20
C GLN A 233 -6.28 27.35 18.11
N LEU A 234 -6.67 27.94 19.24
CA LEU A 234 -7.78 28.90 19.29
C LEU A 234 -7.47 30.16 18.47
N PHE A 235 -6.25 30.69 18.57
CA PHE A 235 -5.79 31.82 17.77
C PHE A 235 -5.84 31.53 16.27
N MET A 236 -5.26 30.40 15.85
CA MET A 236 -5.24 29.98 14.44
C MET A 236 -6.64 29.74 13.90
N TYR A 237 -7.56 29.16 14.69
CA TYR A 237 -8.95 28.96 14.28
C TYR A 237 -9.69 30.28 14.13
N ARG A 238 -9.53 31.20 15.09
CA ARG A 238 -10.28 32.47 15.14
C ARG A 238 -9.79 33.50 14.13
N TYR A 239 -8.49 33.57 13.90
CA TYR A 239 -7.84 34.60 13.09
C TYR A 239 -7.23 34.03 11.80
N ARG A 240 -7.82 32.96 11.25
CA ARG A 240 -7.38 32.41 9.97
C ARG A 240 -7.58 33.44 8.86
N PRO A 241 -6.52 33.83 8.11
CA PRO A 241 -6.66 34.80 7.02
C PRO A 241 -7.44 34.20 5.84
N SER A 242 -8.03 35.08 5.02
CA SER A 242 -8.71 34.67 3.80
C SER A 242 -7.73 34.34 2.68
N TYR A 243 -8.15 33.49 1.74
CA TYR A 243 -7.36 33.13 0.57
C TYR A 243 -6.94 34.37 -0.25
N ASP A 244 -7.87 35.29 -0.47
CA ASP A 244 -7.62 36.49 -1.27
C ASP A 244 -6.61 37.43 -0.62
N PHE A 245 -6.61 37.51 0.71
CA PHE A 245 -5.58 38.25 1.46
C PHE A 245 -4.21 37.59 1.26
N CYS A 246 -4.10 36.27 1.47
CA CYS A 246 -2.84 35.55 1.32
C CYS A 246 -2.25 35.60 -0.11
N ARG A 247 -3.08 35.82 -1.15
CA ARG A 247 -2.61 35.96 -2.54
C ARG A 247 -2.09 37.35 -2.86
N LYS A 248 -2.59 38.38 -2.19
CA LYS A 248 -2.18 39.78 -2.41
C LYS A 248 -1.07 40.22 -1.45
N ALA A 249 -1.04 39.64 -0.26
CA ALA A 249 -0.16 40.03 0.82
C ALA A 249 1.30 39.59 0.59
N SER A 250 2.21 40.53 0.79
CA SER A 250 3.65 40.27 0.95
C SER A 250 3.94 39.52 2.26
N ASN A 251 5.19 39.14 2.50
CA ASN A 251 5.56 38.48 3.75
C ASN A 251 5.39 39.42 4.96
N GLU A 252 5.68 40.70 4.73
CA GLU A 252 5.59 41.80 5.67
C GLU A 252 4.13 42.04 6.07
N ASP A 253 3.22 42.06 5.09
CA ASP A 253 1.78 42.24 5.33
C ASP A 253 1.21 41.10 6.20
N ILE A 254 1.65 39.87 5.97
CA ILE A 254 1.23 38.71 6.78
C ILE A 254 1.75 38.87 8.21
N LEU A 255 3.01 39.29 8.39
CA LEU A 255 3.58 39.54 9.71
C LEU A 255 2.79 40.62 10.47
N LEU A 256 2.47 41.74 9.80
CA LEU A 256 1.64 42.80 10.36
C LEU A 256 0.24 42.30 10.73
N TYR A 257 -0.36 41.46 9.88
CA TYR A 257 -1.65 40.84 10.16
C TYR A 257 -1.59 39.95 11.41
N ILE A 258 -0.55 39.11 11.56
CA ILE A 258 -0.35 38.30 12.78
C ILE A 258 -0.30 39.20 14.01
N ASN A 259 0.54 40.23 14.00
CA ASN A 259 0.72 41.12 15.14
C ASN A 259 -0.58 41.86 15.51
N SER A 260 -1.30 42.37 14.51
CA SER A 260 -2.59 43.04 14.73
C SER A 260 -3.65 42.09 15.31
N SER A 261 -3.64 40.83 14.87
CA SER A 261 -4.56 39.80 15.33
C SER A 261 -4.22 39.33 16.75
N LEU A 262 -2.93 39.19 17.06
CA LEU A 262 -2.44 38.84 18.38
C LEU A 262 -2.89 39.88 19.42
N LYS A 263 -2.75 41.18 19.12
CA LYS A 263 -3.23 42.26 20.00
C LYS A 263 -4.73 42.14 20.30
N LYS A 264 -5.54 41.81 19.27
CA LYS A 264 -6.99 41.59 19.42
C LYS A 264 -7.30 40.36 20.27
N PHE A 265 -6.53 39.28 20.10
CA PHE A 265 -6.68 38.05 20.85
C PHE A 265 -6.39 38.27 22.34
N LEU A 266 -5.23 38.85 22.66
CA LEU A 266 -4.82 39.13 24.05
C LEU A 266 -5.79 40.07 24.77
N LYS A 267 -6.26 41.14 24.10
CA LYS A 267 -7.25 42.06 24.66
C LYS A 267 -8.56 41.35 25.06
N LYS A 268 -8.90 40.28 24.37
CA LYS A 268 -10.12 39.50 24.64
C LYS A 268 -9.93 38.47 25.75
N GLU A 269 -8.72 37.92 25.88
CA GLU A 269 -8.37 36.98 26.97
C GLU A 269 -8.11 37.68 28.31
N THR A 270 -7.95 39.01 28.32
CA THR A 270 -8.05 39.82 29.54
C THR A 270 -9.48 40.34 29.68
N PRO A 271 -10.44 39.58 30.24
CA PRO A 271 -11.67 40.19 30.72
C PRO A 271 -11.27 41.21 31.81
N GLY A 272 -11.85 42.41 31.74
CA GLY A 272 -11.60 43.45 32.73
C GLY A 272 -11.75 42.91 34.15
N HIS A 273 -10.82 43.31 35.01
CA HIS A 273 -10.92 43.18 36.47
C HIS A 273 -12.25 43.70 36.99
#